data_AF-A0A4C1Z5B8-F1
#
_entry.id   AF-A0A4C1Z5B8-F1
#
_cell.length_a   1.000
_cell.length_b   1.000
_cell.length_c   1.000
_cell.angle_alpha   90.00
_cell.angle_beta   90.00
_cell.angle_gamma   90.00
#
_symmetry.space_group_name_H-M   'P 1'
#
loop_
_entity.id
_entity.type
_entity.pdbx_description
1 polymer ?
#
loop_
_entity_poly.entity_id
_entity_poly.type
_entity_poly.pdbx_seq_one_letter_code
_entity_poly.pdbx_strand_id
1 'polypeptide(L)'
;MGSTRPAYIPAAEVLSSEQPLVRCRPLHAATLESRNKAKKCAEFLQPYRQRPETCTALARRLVSGALGVRLSTARQERAEERRLITLAREKKRQAALHKEAAWDGSLAGHSGPEP
;
A
#
# COMPACT_ATOMS: atom_id res chain seq x y z
N MET A 1 -18.88 3.75 38.21
CA MET A 1 -17.59 3.21 37.73
C MET A 1 -17.55 3.41 36.22
N GLY A 2 -16.81 4.41 35.76
CA GLY A 2 -16.83 4.89 34.38
C GLY A 2 -16.28 3.84 33.43
N SER A 3 -17.11 3.39 32.49
CA SER A 3 -16.66 2.58 31.36
C SER A 3 -15.81 3.47 30.46
N THR A 4 -14.49 3.37 30.59
CA THR A 4 -13.55 4.00 29.68
C THR A 4 -13.71 3.32 28.33
N ARG A 5 -14.47 3.95 27.42
CA ARG A 5 -14.44 3.55 26.01
C ARG A 5 -12.99 3.62 25.57
N PRO A 6 -12.38 2.53 25.08
CA PRO A 6 -11.01 2.62 24.60
C PRO A 6 -11.00 3.62 23.45
N ALA A 7 -10.21 4.68 23.60
CA ALA A 7 -9.84 5.52 22.48
C ALA A 7 -9.24 4.63 21.38
N TYR A 8 -9.36 5.03 20.12
CA TYR A 8 -8.71 4.33 19.03
C TYR A 8 -7.19 4.41 19.22
N ILE A 9 -6.59 3.32 19.73
CA ILE A 9 -5.15 3.19 19.90
C ILE A 9 -4.62 2.46 18.64
N PRO A 10 -3.59 2.99 17.97
CA PRO A 10 -2.96 2.33 16.83
C PRO A 10 -2.51 0.91 17.19
N ALA A 11 -2.77 -0.06 16.29
CA ALA A 11 -2.44 -1.46 16.55
C ALA A 11 -0.96 -1.70 16.87
N ALA A 12 -0.05 -0.91 16.28
CA ALA A 12 1.39 -0.99 16.55
C ALA A 12 1.72 -0.70 18.02
N GLU A 13 1.05 0.27 18.63
CA GLU A 13 1.28 0.69 20.02
C GLU A 13 0.79 -0.39 21.00
N VAL A 14 -0.38 -0.96 20.74
CA VAL A 14 -0.91 -2.09 21.53
C VAL A 14 0.02 -3.30 21.47
N LEU A 15 0.56 -3.62 20.29
CA LEU A 15 1.47 -4.75 20.11
C LEU A 15 2.85 -4.54 20.75
N SER A 16 3.28 -3.29 20.93
CA SER A 16 4.52 -2.95 21.66
C SER A 16 4.36 -2.93 23.18
N SER A 17 3.14 -2.91 23.70
CA SER A 17 2.88 -2.91 25.15
C SER A 17 3.03 -4.30 25.77
N GLU A 18 3.52 -4.38 27.00
CA GLU A 18 3.57 -5.64 27.74
C GLU A 18 2.17 -6.07 28.16
N GLN A 19 1.74 -7.24 27.66
CA GLN A 19 0.43 -7.81 27.97
C GLN A 19 0.60 -9.06 28.84
N PRO A 20 -0.09 -9.15 30.00
CA PRO A 20 0.12 -10.24 30.96
C PRO A 20 -0.33 -11.62 30.46
N LEU A 21 -1.22 -11.67 29.47
CA LEU A 21 -1.86 -12.90 28.99
C LEU A 21 -1.44 -13.31 27.57
N VAL A 22 -0.70 -12.48 26.84
CA VAL A 22 -0.37 -12.70 25.43
C VAL A 22 1.08 -12.32 25.16
N ARG A 23 1.81 -13.19 24.44
CA ARG A 23 3.13 -12.88 23.90
C ARG A 23 3.03 -12.65 22.40
N CYS A 24 3.26 -11.42 21.96
CA CYS A 24 3.30 -11.06 20.56
C CYS A 24 4.70 -11.30 19.98
N ARG A 25 4.79 -11.97 18.82
CA ARG A 25 6.02 -12.13 18.05
C ARG A 25 5.80 -11.62 16.63
N PRO A 26 6.85 -11.09 15.96
CA PRO A 26 6.70 -10.56 14.61
C PRO A 26 6.45 -11.68 13.60
N LEU A 27 5.66 -11.38 12.55
CA LEU A 27 5.22 -12.36 11.56
C LEU A 27 6.36 -12.97 10.72
N HIS A 28 7.51 -12.30 10.61
CA HIS A 28 8.68 -12.85 9.90
C HIS A 28 9.26 -14.09 10.59
N ALA A 29 9.13 -14.18 11.93
CA ALA A 29 9.57 -15.33 12.73
C ALA A 29 8.54 -16.46 12.79
N ALA A 30 7.36 -16.29 12.16
CA ALA A 30 6.31 -17.29 12.14
C ALA A 30 6.56 -18.40 11.10
N THR A 31 5.87 -19.53 11.27
CA THR A 31 5.86 -20.65 10.32
C THR A 31 5.36 -20.20 8.94
N LEU A 32 5.78 -20.91 7.88
CA LEU A 32 5.42 -20.58 6.49
C LEU A 32 3.89 -20.57 6.28
N GLU A 33 3.19 -21.54 6.86
CA GLU A 33 1.73 -21.65 6.79
C GLU A 33 1.03 -20.44 7.43
N SER A 34 1.47 -20.05 8.63
CA SER A 34 0.95 -18.88 9.34
C SER A 34 1.16 -17.59 8.54
N ARG A 35 2.36 -17.43 7.97
CA ARG A 35 2.70 -16.27 7.12
C ARG A 35 1.83 -16.21 5.87
N ASN A 36 1.61 -17.33 5.20
CA ASN A 36 0.76 -17.41 4.02
C ASN A 36 -0.71 -17.12 4.35
N LYS A 37 -1.20 -17.60 5.49
CA LYS A 37 -2.55 -17.29 5.99
C LYS A 37 -2.70 -15.79 6.25
N ALA A 38 -1.74 -15.18 6.95
CA ALA A 38 -1.74 -13.73 7.21
C ALA A 38 -1.70 -12.90 5.92
N LYS A 39 -0.87 -13.28 4.94
CA LYS A 39 -0.80 -12.61 3.62
C LYS A 39 -2.14 -12.64 2.89
N LYS A 40 -2.85 -13.79 2.89
CA LYS A 40 -4.18 -13.92 2.29
C LYS A 40 -5.22 -13.05 2.99
N CYS A 41 -5.26 -13.06 4.32
CA CYS A 41 -6.19 -12.23 5.09
C CYS A 41 -5.94 -10.72 4.89
N ALA A 42 -4.68 -10.32 4.72
CA ALA A 42 -4.31 -8.92 4.54
C ALA A 42 -4.86 -8.28 3.25
N GLU A 43 -5.24 -9.07 2.24
CA GLU A 43 -5.89 -8.55 1.03
C GLU A 43 -7.34 -8.13 1.29
N PHE A 44 -8.04 -8.86 2.15
CA PHE A 44 -9.44 -8.57 2.52
C PHE A 44 -9.58 -7.46 3.57
N LEU A 45 -8.54 -7.24 4.37
CA LEU A 45 -8.50 -6.20 5.39
C LEU A 45 -8.04 -4.83 4.85
N GLN A 46 -7.76 -4.71 3.54
CA GLN A 46 -7.35 -3.42 2.98
C GLN A 46 -8.54 -2.45 2.94
N PRO A 47 -8.35 -1.18 3.33
CA PRO A 47 -9.33 -0.14 3.06
C PRO A 47 -9.75 -0.17 1.60
N TYR A 48 -11.04 0.07 1.35
CA TYR A 48 -11.62 0.06 0.00
C TYR A 48 -10.74 0.86 -0.96
N ARG A 49 -10.22 0.19 -2.00
CA ARG A 49 -9.44 0.89 -3.03
C ARG A 49 -10.40 1.74 -3.85
N GLN A 50 -10.20 3.06 -3.80
CA GLN A 50 -10.89 3.95 -4.72
C GLN A 50 -10.66 3.47 -6.16
N ARG A 51 -11.73 3.54 -6.97
CA ARG A 51 -11.65 3.22 -8.39
C ARG A 51 -10.52 4.07 -8.98
N PRO A 52 -9.58 3.49 -9.75
CA PRO A 52 -8.53 4.29 -10.35
C PRO A 52 -9.17 5.37 -11.22
N GLU A 53 -8.83 6.62 -10.92
CA GLU A 53 -9.27 7.76 -11.73
C GLU A 53 -8.78 7.54 -13.17
N THR A 54 -9.72 7.47 -14.11
CA THR A 54 -9.37 7.31 -15.52
C THR A 54 -8.79 8.62 -16.03
N CYS A 55 -7.66 8.57 -16.74
CA CYS A 55 -7.09 9.78 -17.31
C CYS A 55 -8.04 10.33 -18.39
N THR A 56 -8.70 11.45 -18.10
CA THR A 56 -9.69 12.05 -18.99
C THR A 56 -9.11 12.42 -20.35
N ALA A 57 -7.85 12.84 -20.39
CA ALA A 57 -7.15 13.17 -21.64
C ALA A 57 -6.93 11.92 -22.51
N LEU A 58 -6.58 10.79 -21.90
CA LEU A 58 -6.48 9.50 -22.57
C LEU A 58 -7.84 9.08 -23.15
N ALA A 59 -8.90 9.17 -22.35
CA ALA A 59 -10.25 8.81 -22.76
C ALA A 59 -10.70 9.63 -23.99
N ARG A 60 -10.53 10.96 -23.94
CA ARG A 60 -10.81 11.86 -25.07
C ARG A 60 -10.05 11.43 -26.33
N ARG A 61 -8.76 11.10 -26.22
CA ARG A 61 -7.95 10.65 -27.36
C ARG A 61 -8.44 9.34 -27.96
N LEU A 62 -8.76 8.35 -27.13
CA LEU A 62 -9.24 7.05 -27.59
C LEU A 62 -10.56 7.21 -28.36
N VAL A 63 -11.48 8.02 -27.82
CA VAL A 63 -12.78 8.30 -28.44
C VAL A 63 -12.62 9.07 -29.74
N SER A 64 -11.86 10.18 -29.76
CA SER A 64 -11.67 10.94 -31.00
C SER A 64 -10.94 10.13 -32.07
N GLY A 65 -10.00 9.26 -31.70
CA GLY A 65 -9.35 8.33 -32.62
C GLY A 65 -10.33 7.33 -33.25
N ALA A 66 -11.26 6.79 -32.47
CA ALA A 66 -12.31 5.90 -32.96
C ALA A 66 -13.32 6.63 -33.87
N LEU A 67 -13.59 7.91 -33.59
CA LEU A 67 -14.48 8.75 -34.39
C LEU A 67 -13.79 9.39 -35.61
N GLY A 68 -12.49 9.18 -35.81
CA GLY A 68 -11.72 9.78 -36.90
C GLY A 68 -11.47 11.29 -36.77
N VAL A 69 -11.74 11.88 -35.60
CA VAL A 69 -11.56 13.31 -35.32
C VAL A 69 -10.14 13.57 -34.83
N ARG A 70 -9.45 14.55 -35.43
CA ARG A 70 -8.10 14.93 -34.99
C ARG A 70 -8.16 15.86 -33.77
N LEU A 71 -7.66 15.37 -32.63
CA LEU A 71 -7.41 16.20 -31.45
C LEU A 71 -6.11 16.98 -31.61
N SER A 72 -6.18 18.32 -31.57
CA SER A 72 -5.02 19.23 -31.50
C SER A 72 -4.40 19.24 -30.10
N THR A 73 -4.06 18.07 -29.56
CA THR A 73 -3.28 17.98 -28.30
C THR A 73 -1.82 18.29 -28.60
N ALA A 74 -1.22 19.20 -27.81
CA ALA A 74 0.17 19.57 -28.01
C ALA A 74 1.08 18.38 -27.73
N ARG A 75 2.11 18.17 -28.55
CA ARG A 75 3.08 17.06 -28.36
C ARG A 75 3.75 17.12 -26.98
N GLN A 76 3.86 18.32 -26.40
CA GLN A 76 4.40 18.59 -25.07
C GLN A 76 3.52 18.02 -23.95
N GLU A 77 2.21 18.29 -23.97
CA GLU A 77 1.25 17.74 -23.01
C GLU A 77 1.30 16.20 -22.98
N ARG A 78 1.48 15.57 -24.16
CA ARG A 78 1.63 14.10 -24.25
C ARG A 78 2.91 13.59 -23.59
N ALA A 79 4.00 14.34 -23.67
CA ALA A 79 5.27 13.96 -23.05
C ALA A 79 5.17 14.08 -21.52
N GLU A 80 4.50 15.12 -21.03
CA GLU A 80 4.23 15.33 -19.61
C GLU A 80 3.31 14.25 -19.03
N GLU A 81 2.19 13.92 -19.71
CA GLU A 81 1.32 12.81 -19.33
C GLU A 81 2.09 11.49 -19.23
N ARG A 82 2.95 11.19 -20.21
CA ARG A 82 3.78 9.98 -20.19
C ARG A 82 4.75 9.98 -19.02
N ARG A 83 5.38 11.12 -18.71
CA ARG A 83 6.26 11.26 -17.55
C ARG A 83 5.49 11.00 -16.25
N LEU A 84 4.32 11.60 -16.09
CA LEU A 84 3.45 11.40 -14.93
C LEU A 84 3.02 9.93 -14.76
N ILE A 85 2.63 9.26 -15.84
CA ILE A 85 2.30 7.82 -15.81
C ILE A 85 3.51 6.99 -15.39
N THR A 86 4.70 7.30 -15.91
CA THR A 86 5.94 6.59 -15.53
C THR A 86 6.27 6.79 -14.06
N LEU A 87 6.19 8.03 -13.55
CA LEU A 87 6.41 8.33 -12.13
C LEU A 87 5.40 7.61 -11.24
N ALA A 88 4.12 7.57 -11.63
CA ALA A 88 3.09 6.85 -10.89
C ALA A 88 3.34 5.32 -10.86
N ARG A 89 3.79 4.75 -11.99
CA ARG A 89 4.19 3.33 -12.08
C ARG A 89 5.38 3.04 -11.19
N GLU A 90 6.38 3.92 -11.19
CA GLU A 90 7.57 3.79 -10.36
C GLU A 90 7.21 3.82 -8.87
N LYS A 91 6.41 4.80 -8.44
CA LYS A 91 5.92 4.89 -7.07
C LYS A 91 5.13 3.63 -6.66
N LYS A 92 4.30 3.08 -7.56
CA LYS A 92 3.59 1.83 -7.32
C LYS A 92 4.56 0.64 -7.15
N ARG A 93 5.63 0.58 -7.94
CA ARG A 93 6.68 -0.43 -7.83
C ARG A 93 7.40 -0.33 -6.49
N GLN A 94 7.82 0.87 -6.11
CA GLN A 94 8.44 1.13 -4.82
C GLN A 94 7.52 0.73 -3.65
N ALA A 95 6.24 1.10 -3.70
CA ALA A 95 5.29 0.70 -2.67
C ALA A 95 5.11 -0.83 -2.56
N ALA A 96 5.17 -1.56 -3.68
CA ALA A 96 5.14 -3.02 -3.66
C ALA A 96 6.39 -3.61 -2.99
N LEU A 97 7.58 -3.08 -3.32
CA LEU A 97 8.84 -3.48 -2.69
C LEU A 97 8.83 -3.19 -1.18
N HIS A 98 8.37 -2.00 -0.76
CA HIS A 98 8.21 -1.67 0.65
C HIS A 98 7.24 -2.61 1.36
N LYS A 99 6.15 -3.00 0.69
CA LYS A 99 5.19 -3.98 1.23
C LYS A 99 5.87 -5.34 1.43
N GLU A 100 6.63 -5.82 0.46
CA GLU A 100 7.37 -7.09 0.54
C GLU A 100 8.40 -7.05 1.69
N ALA A 101 9.21 -6.00 1.77
CA ALA A 101 10.19 -5.82 2.84
C ALA A 101 9.56 -5.79 4.24
N ALA A 102 8.36 -5.24 4.37
CA ALA A 102 7.61 -5.24 5.64
C ALA A 102 7.19 -6.65 6.08
N TRP A 103 6.89 -7.57 5.13
CA TRP A 103 6.57 -8.97 5.44
C TRP A 103 7.79 -9.80 5.79
N ASP A 104 8.94 -9.49 5.21
CA ASP A 104 10.18 -10.24 5.41
C ASP A 104 10.95 -9.79 6.67
N GLY A 105 10.49 -8.73 7.35
CA GLY A 105 11.06 -8.26 8.61
C GLY A 105 12.34 -7.44 8.45
N SER A 106 12.75 -7.13 7.22
CA SER A 106 13.97 -6.34 6.93
C SER A 106 13.92 -4.92 7.51
N LEU A 107 12.73 -4.40 7.80
CA LEU A 107 12.52 -3.09 8.45
C LEU A 107 12.63 -3.12 9.99
N ALA A 108 12.61 -4.30 10.62
CA ALA A 108 12.55 -4.46 12.07
C ALA A 108 13.93 -4.65 12.75
N GLY A 109 15.02 -4.65 11.97
CA GLY A 109 16.36 -5.01 12.43
C GLY A 109 17.17 -3.93 13.17
N HIS A 110 16.58 -2.80 13.60
CA HIS A 110 17.32 -1.70 14.23
C HIS A 110 16.91 -1.35 15.67
N SER A 111 16.24 -2.24 16.40
CA SER A 111 15.96 -2.01 17.82
C SER A 111 16.19 -3.27 18.65
N GLY A 112 17.46 -3.66 18.80
CA GLY A 112 17.89 -4.51 19.90
C GLY A 112 18.76 -3.66 20.83
N PRO A 113 18.47 -3.56 22.13
CA PRO A 113 19.43 -3.01 23.07
C PRO A 113 20.61 -4.00 23.19
N GLU A 114 21.81 -3.53 22.85
CA GLU A 114 23.06 -4.21 23.20
C GLU A 114 23.26 -4.20 24.73
N PRO A 115 23.93 -5.23 25.29
CA PRO A 115 24.00 -5.52 26.73
C PRO A 115 24.78 -4.51 27.58
#